data_AF-A0A370KYS3-F1
#
_entry.id   AF-A0A370KYS3-F1
#
_cell.length_a   1.000
_cell.length_b   1.000
_cell.length_c   1.000
_cell.angle_alpha   90.00
_cell.angle_beta   90.00
_cell.angle_gamma   90.00
#
_symmetry.space_group_name_H-M   'P 1'
#
loop_
_entity.id
_entity.type
_entity.pdbx_description
1 polymer ?
#
loop_
_entity_poly.entity_id
_entity_poly.type
_entity_poly.pdbx_seq_one_letter_code
_entity_poly.pdbx_strand_id
1 'polypeptide(L)' 'MAHTGRQLALEMIQKFPGRDWIAELADRTSHTRDFIEWHLQEDIAVPDDVKRAAEDMLRPTVLDDGKPGNFA' A
#
# COMPACT_ATOMS: atom_id res chain seq x y z
N MET A 1 -4.82 5.72 7.41
CA MET A 1 -4.00 6.95 7.45
C MET A 1 -2.62 6.55 7.95
N ALA A 2 -1.77 6.03 7.06
CA ALA A 2 -0.36 5.77 7.39
C ALA A 2 0.36 7.13 7.48
N HIS A 3 1.03 7.40 8.60
CA HIS A 3 1.73 8.67 8.82
C HIS A 3 3.25 8.56 8.65
N THR A 4 3.82 7.35 8.73
CA THR A 4 5.27 7.10 8.52
C THR A 4 5.51 5.81 7.74
N GLY A 5 6.70 5.66 7.16
CA GLY A 5 7.09 4.46 6.42
C GLY A 5 7.02 3.18 7.25
N ARG A 6 7.35 3.28 8.55
CA ARG A 6 7.23 2.17 9.49
C ARG A 6 5.79 1.68 9.66
N GLN A 7 4.83 2.60 9.77
CA GLN A 7 3.41 2.22 9.86
C GLN A 7 2.93 1.55 8.57
N LEU A 8 3.34 2.08 7.42
CA LEU A 8 3.00 1.49 6.12
C LEU A 8 3.52 0.05 6.00
N ALA A 9 4.76 -0.20 6.42
CA ALA A 9 5.35 -1.54 6.43
C ALA A 9 4.53 -2.50 7.28
N LEU A 10 4.10 -2.08 8.48
CA LEU A 10 3.28 -2.90 9.37
C LEU A 10 1.90 -3.23 8.77
N GLU A 11 1.26 -2.28 8.11
CA GLU A 11 -0.01 -2.52 7.42
C GLU A 11 0.16 -3.50 6.26
N MET A 12 1.21 -3.34 5.46
CA MET A 12 1.50 -4.20 4.31
C MET A 12 1.84 -5.63 4.73
N ILE A 13 2.66 -5.82 5.77
CA ILE A 13 2.99 -7.16 6.30
C ILE A 13 1.75 -7.87 6.84
N GLN A 14 0.85 -7.14 7.52
CA GLN A 14 -0.39 -7.71 8.05
C GLN A 14 -1.36 -8.10 6.93
N LYS A 15 -1.46 -7.29 5.87
CA LYS A 15 -2.39 -7.53 4.76
C LYS A 15 -1.86 -8.57 3.76
N PHE A 16 -0.55 -8.63 3.58
CA PHE A 16 0.12 -9.47 2.59
C PHE A 16 1.21 -10.35 3.22
N PRO A 17 0.89 -11.21 4.20
CA PRO A 17 1.86 -12.09 4.80
C PRO A 17 2.40 -13.08 3.75
N GLY A 18 3.72 -13.16 3.62
CA GLY A 18 4.40 -14.08 2.69
C GLY A 18 4.42 -13.65 1.22
N ARG A 19 3.94 -12.44 0.89
CA ARG A 19 4.07 -11.86 -0.46
C ARG A 19 5.18 -10.81 -0.47
N ASP A 20 5.94 -10.74 -1.56
CA ASP A 20 6.97 -9.70 -1.75
C ASP A 20 6.32 -8.39 -2.23
N TRP A 21 5.53 -7.78 -1.35
CA TRP A 21 4.83 -6.52 -1.63
C TRP A 21 5.78 -5.33 -1.81
N ILE A 22 7.03 -5.45 -1.33
CA ILE A 22 8.09 -4.46 -1.55
C ILE A 22 8.50 -4.45 -3.02
N ALA A 23 8.73 -5.63 -3.63
CA ALA A 23 9.01 -5.72 -5.06
C ALA A 23 7.85 -5.20 -5.91
N GLU A 24 6.60 -5.46 -5.51
CA GLU A 24 5.42 -4.95 -6.23
C GLU A 24 5.30 -3.41 -6.13
N LEU A 25 5.61 -2.82 -4.97
CA LEU A 25 5.67 -1.37 -4.83
C LEU A 25 6.81 -0.76 -5.66
N ALA A 26 7.97 -1.40 -5.66
CA ALA A 26 9.14 -0.98 -6.42
C ALA A 26 8.82 -0.93 -7.92
N ASP A 27 8.17 -1.99 -8.44
CA ASP A 27 7.70 -2.07 -9.82
C ASP A 27 6.68 -0.97 -10.15
N ARG A 28 5.64 -0.80 -9.32
CA ARG A 28 4.57 0.19 -9.52
C ARG A 28 5.07 1.64 -9.48
N THR A 29 6.14 1.91 -8.75
CA THR A 29 6.66 3.28 -8.55
C THR A 29 7.96 3.56 -9.30
N SER A 30 8.46 2.59 -10.07
CA SER A 30 9.77 2.68 -10.74
C SER A 30 10.92 3.00 -9.78
N HIS A 31 10.77 2.64 -8.50
CA HIS A 31 11.81 2.77 -7.49
C HIS A 31 12.52 1.43 -7.27
N THR A 32 13.71 1.47 -6.67
CA THR A 32 14.42 0.25 -6.28
C THR A 32 13.89 -0.28 -4.97
N ARG A 33 14.05 -1.60 -4.77
CA ARG A 33 13.69 -2.27 -3.52
C ARG A 33 14.42 -1.66 -2.32
N ASP A 34 15.73 -1.43 -2.42
CA ASP A 34 16.52 -0.74 -1.40
C ASP A 34 15.97 0.65 -1.05
N PHE A 35 15.53 1.42 -2.05
CA PHE A 35 14.97 2.75 -1.79
C PHE A 35 13.69 2.65 -0.96
N ILE A 36 12.81 1.69 -1.29
CA ILE A 36 11.59 1.47 -0.53
C ILE A 36 11.92 0.90 0.86
N GLU A 37 12.78 -0.10 0.98
CA GLU A 37 13.21 -0.69 2.26
C GLU A 37 13.79 0.38 3.19
N TRP A 38 14.65 1.25 2.67
CA TRP A 38 15.21 2.36 3.44
C TRP A 38 14.12 3.31 3.98
N HIS A 39 13.16 3.72 3.14
CA HIS A 39 12.05 4.58 3.56
C HIS A 39 11.08 3.90 4.55
N LEU A 40 10.99 2.58 4.52
CA LEU A 40 10.13 1.80 5.42
C LEU A 40 10.80 1.52 6.77
N GLN A 41 12.13 1.41 6.78
CA GLN A 41 12.92 1.24 8.00
C GLN A 41 13.12 2.56 8.75
N GLU A 42 13.34 3.64 8.01
CA GLU A 42 13.50 4.98 8.58
C GLU A 42 12.13 5.59 8.91
N ASP A 43 12.04 6.35 10.01
CA ASP A 43 10.83 7.11 10.37
C ASP A 43 10.75 8.42 9.55
N ILE A 44 10.86 8.29 8.24
CA ILE A 44 10.79 9.40 7.29
C ILE A 44 9.52 9.32 6.46
N ALA A 45 9.18 10.45 5.84
CA ALA A 45 8.07 10.52 4.90
C ALA A 45 8.37 9.65 3.68
N VAL A 46 7.47 8.70 3.41
CA VAL A 46 7.51 7.91 2.17
C VAL A 46 7.06 8.80 1.00
N PRO A 47 7.70 8.73 -0.17
CA PRO A 47 7.24 9.46 -1.34
C PRO A 47 5.76 9.20 -1.66
N ASP A 48 5.07 10.25 -2.12
CA ASP A 48 3.63 10.20 -2.41
C ASP A 48 3.25 9.10 -3.40
N ASP A 49 4.10 8.78 -4.38
CA ASP A 49 3.86 7.71 -5.34
C ASP A 49 3.84 6.32 -4.68
N VAL A 50 4.78 6.05 -3.76
CA VAL A 50 4.83 4.79 -2.98
C VAL A 50 3.65 4.71 -2.03
N LYS A 51 3.32 5.82 -1.38
CA LYS A 51 2.15 5.89 -0.52
C LYS A 51 0.87 5.59 -1.30
N ARG A 52 0.66 6.24 -2.46
CA ARG A 52 -0.50 5.99 -3.33
C ARG A 52 -0.56 4.55 -3.83
N ALA A 53 0.56 3.98 -4.26
CA ALA A 53 0.63 2.60 -4.72
C ALA A 53 0.29 1.62 -3.58
N ALA A 54 0.80 1.86 -2.37
CA ALA A 54 0.49 1.05 -1.21
C ALA A 54 -0.97 1.21 -0.76
N GLU A 55 -1.52 2.42 -0.78
CA GLU A 55 -2.93 2.69 -0.50
C GLU A 55 -3.84 1.99 -1.51
N ASP A 56 -3.49 1.99 -2.81
CA ASP A 56 -4.21 1.25 -3.85
C ASP A 56 -4.19 -0.26 -3.60
N MET A 57 -3.03 -0.83 -3.21
CA MET A 57 -2.92 -2.23 -2.83
C MET A 57 -3.71 -2.57 -1.57
N LEU A 58 -3.68 -1.71 -0.56
CA LEU A 58 -4.37 -1.90 0.72
C LEU A 58 -5.87 -1.65 0.60
N ARG A 59 -6.31 -0.89 -0.41
CA ARG A 59 -7.71 -0.63 -0.66
C ARG A 59 -8.40 -1.97 -0.90
N PRO A 60 -9.37 -2.36 -0.05
CA PRO A 60 -10.19 -3.51 -0.37
C PRO A 60 -10.80 -3.24 -1.74
N THR A 61 -10.72 -4.20 -2.65
CA THR A 61 -11.41 -4.12 -3.94
C THR A 61 -12.90 -4.06 -3.62
N VAL A 62 -13.43 -2.87 -3.39
CA VAL A 62 -14.86 -2.61 -3.47
C VAL A 62 -15.17 -2.68 -4.96
N LEU A 63 -15.14 -3.90 -5.48
CA LEU A 63 -15.89 -4.25 -6.67
C LEU A 63 -17.26 -4.64 -6.14
N ASP A 64 -18.17 -3.68 -6.23
CA ASP A 64 -19.53 -3.91 -6.69
C ASP A 64 -20.34 -4.98 -5.92
N ASP A 65 -20.79 -4.66 -4.71
CA ASP A 65 -22.14 -5.08 -4.32
C ASP A 65 -23.12 -4.13 -5.01
N GLY A 66 -23.34 -4.38 -6.31
CA GLY A 66 -24.41 -3.79 -7.09
C GLY A 66 -25.78 -4.16 -6.53
N LYS A 67 -26.16 -3.55 -5.41
CA LYS A 67 -27.58 -3.33 -5.09
C LYS A 67 -27.92 -1.85 -5.32
N PRO A 68 -28.15 -1.42 -6.58
CA PRO A 68 -28.90 -0.19 -6.79
C PRO A 68 -30.33 -0.41 -6.28
N GLY A 69 -30.81 0.54 -5.47
CA GLY A 69 -32.23 0.85 -5.31
C GLY A 69 -33.17 -0.30 -4.99
N ASN A 70 -33.42 -0.53 -3.70
CA ASN A 70 -34.75 -1.00 -3.31
C ASN A 70 -35.70 0.18 -3.53
N PHE A 71 -36.29 0.27 -4.73
CA PHE A 71 -37.46 1.10 -4.98
C PHE A 71 -38.56 0.64 -4.02
N ALA A 72 -38.86 1.48 -3.03
CA ALA A 72 -40.04 1.38 -2.20
C ALA A 72 -41.21 2.10 -2.87
#